data_AF-A0A6F8ZJD6-F1
#
_entry.id   AF-A0A6F8ZJD6-F1
#
_cell.length_a   1.000
_cell.length_b   1.000
_cell.length_c   1.000
_cell.angle_alpha   90.00
_cell.angle_beta   90.00
_cell.angle_gamma   90.00
#
_symmetry.space_group_name_H-M   'P 1'
#
loop_
_entity.id
_entity.type
_entity.pdbx_description
1 polymer ?
#
loop_
_entity_poly.entity_id
_entity_poly.type
_entity_poly.pdbx_seq_one_letter_code
_entity_poly.pdbx_strand_id
1 'polypeptide(L)'
;MSTADERVMAKLFAAERLPEPDGRKLARFLAWLEGEEAAHPVAAWLAEAGADLDWVENVCDFLSAYYGLPRRPLFPGEGEGWEEAAAALEARLKAAGLWPSGSGEEGRPS
;
A
#
# COMPACT_ATOMS: atom_id res chain seq x y z
N MET A 1 -8.94 -7.98 16.87
CA MET A 1 -9.48 -7.81 15.51
C MET A 1 -8.94 -6.49 14.98
N SER A 2 -8.40 -6.46 13.76
CA SER A 2 -7.96 -5.21 13.12
C SER A 2 -9.17 -4.35 12.77
N THR A 3 -9.00 -3.03 12.75
CA THR A 3 -10.04 -2.09 12.32
C THR A 3 -10.15 -2.10 10.79
N ALA A 4 -11.25 -1.57 10.23
CA ALA A 4 -11.35 -1.35 8.79
C ALA A 4 -10.22 -0.44 8.29
N ASP A 5 -9.86 0.59 9.06
CA ASP A 5 -8.75 1.50 8.77
C ASP A 5 -7.41 0.73 8.61
N GLU A 6 -7.07 -0.13 9.57
CA GLU A 6 -5.82 -0.91 9.53
C GLU A 6 -5.79 -1.86 8.31
N ARG A 7 -6.92 -2.47 7.95
CA ARG A 7 -7.01 -3.35 6.76
C ARG A 7 -6.87 -2.57 5.47
N VAL A 8 -7.51 -1.40 5.36
CA VAL A 8 -7.40 -0.54 4.16
C VAL A 8 -5.96 -0.06 3.99
N MET A 9 -5.31 0.41 5.05
CA MET A 9 -3.92 0.86 4.96
C MET A 9 -2.96 -0.28 4.62
N ALA A 10 -3.19 -1.48 5.15
CA ALA A 10 -2.40 -2.65 4.79
C ALA A 10 -2.53 -3.01 3.31
N LYS A 11 -3.75 -2.96 2.75
CA LYS A 11 -4.00 -3.18 1.32
C LYS A 11 -3.39 -2.09 0.45
N LEU A 12 -3.43 -0.83 0.89
CA LEU A 12 -2.79 0.29 0.17
C LEU A 12 -1.27 0.14 0.15
N PHE A 13 -0.67 -0.22 1.29
CA PHE A 13 0.75 -0.52 1.37
C PHE A 13 1.12 -1.73 0.49
N ALA A 14 0.32 -2.80 0.50
CA ALA A 14 0.53 -3.95 -0.38
C ALA A 14 0.49 -3.57 -1.87
N ALA A 15 -0.42 -2.67 -2.27
CA ALA A 15 -0.51 -2.18 -3.64
C ALA A 15 0.74 -1.37 -4.05
N GLU A 16 1.29 -0.56 -3.13
CA GLU A 16 2.54 0.16 -3.36
C GLU A 16 3.69 -0.81 -3.66
N ARG A 17 3.76 -1.94 -2.97
CA ARG A 17 4.83 -2.94 -3.17
C ARG A 17 4.73 -3.70 -4.49
N LEU A 18 3.65 -3.56 -5.26
CA LEU A 18 3.51 -4.24 -6.56
C LEU A 18 4.48 -3.65 -7.60
N PRO A 19 5.12 -4.48 -8.43
CA PRO A 19 5.95 -4.03 -9.55
C PRO A 19 5.06 -3.65 -10.75
N GLU A 20 4.04 -2.82 -10.51
CA GLU A 20 3.06 -2.38 -11.50
C GLU A 20 3.06 -0.85 -11.65
N PRO A 21 2.64 -0.29 -12.80
CA PRO A 21 2.39 1.15 -12.92
C PRO A 21 1.27 1.62 -11.98
N ASP A 22 1.33 2.89 -11.56
CA ASP A 22 0.45 3.47 -10.54
C ASP A 22 -1.06 3.28 -10.81
N GLY A 23 -1.50 3.51 -12.04
CA GLY A 23 -2.91 3.28 -12.42
C GLY A 23 -3.37 1.82 -12.23
N ARG A 24 -2.46 0.84 -12.38
CA ARG A 24 -2.76 -0.57 -12.10
C ARG A 24 -2.71 -0.87 -10.60
N LYS A 25 -1.78 -0.26 -9.85
CA LYS A 25 -1.75 -0.36 -8.38
C LYS A 25 -3.04 0.14 -7.76
N LEU A 26 -3.56 1.28 -8.22
CA LEU A 26 -4.84 1.83 -7.76
C LEU A 26 -6.01 0.86 -8.06
N ALA A 27 -6.10 0.39 -9.30
CA ALA A 27 -7.15 -0.56 -9.68
C ALA A 27 -7.09 -1.85 -8.85
N ARG A 28 -5.88 -2.36 -8.57
CA ARG A 28 -5.67 -3.53 -7.72
C ARG A 28 -6.10 -3.28 -6.28
N PHE A 29 -5.67 -2.17 -5.71
CA PHE A 29 -6.04 -1.75 -4.36
C PHE A 29 -7.56 -1.71 -4.20
N LEU A 30 -8.25 -1.01 -5.10
CA LEU A 30 -9.72 -0.88 -5.05
C LEU A 30 -10.42 -2.24 -5.20
N ALA A 31 -9.89 -3.14 -6.02
CA ALA A 31 -10.44 -4.48 -6.20
C ALA A 31 -10.26 -5.38 -4.97
N TRP A 32 -9.35 -5.07 -4.05
CA TRP A 32 -9.17 -5.80 -2.79
C TRP A 32 -10.11 -5.35 -1.67
N LEU A 33 -10.79 -4.21 -1.80
CA LEU A 33 -11.62 -3.66 -0.73
C LEU A 33 -12.96 -4.39 -0.64
N GLU A 34 -13.36 -4.77 0.56
CA GLU A 34 -14.59 -5.51 0.81
C GLU A 34 -15.39 -4.91 1.98
N GLY A 35 -16.72 -5.00 1.92
CA GLY A 35 -17.61 -4.57 2.99
C GLY A 35 -17.38 -3.11 3.41
N GLU A 36 -17.08 -2.89 4.70
CA GLU A 36 -16.82 -1.55 5.27
C GLU A 36 -15.60 -0.85 4.66
N GLU A 37 -14.65 -1.59 4.09
CA GLU A 37 -13.43 -1.03 3.51
C GLU A 37 -13.70 -0.27 2.21
N ALA A 38 -14.69 -0.73 1.43
CA ALA A 38 -15.09 -0.07 0.19
C ALA A 38 -15.72 1.31 0.44
N ALA A 39 -16.24 1.55 1.65
CA ALA A 39 -16.78 2.84 2.09
C ALA A 39 -15.73 3.72 2.78
N HIS A 40 -14.47 3.30 2.83
CA HIS A 40 -13.43 4.03 3.55
C HIS A 40 -13.09 5.37 2.89
N PRO A 41 -12.91 6.48 3.64
CA PRO A 41 -12.60 7.79 3.07
C PRO A 41 -11.36 7.81 2.17
N VAL A 42 -10.32 7.06 2.52
CA VAL A 42 -9.11 6.94 1.68
C VAL A 42 -9.41 6.26 0.34
N ALA A 43 -10.29 5.25 0.32
CA ALA A 43 -10.68 4.59 -0.92
C ALA A 43 -11.47 5.55 -1.82
N ALA A 44 -12.38 6.34 -1.24
CA ALA A 44 -13.13 7.37 -1.97
C ALA A 44 -12.20 8.45 -2.54
N TRP A 45 -11.28 8.98 -1.73
CA TRP A 45 -10.29 9.97 -2.15
C TRP A 45 -9.41 9.47 -3.30
N LEU A 46 -8.87 8.25 -3.21
CA LEU A 46 -8.02 7.68 -4.26
C LEU A 46 -8.80 7.38 -5.54
N ALA A 47 -10.05 6.92 -5.43
CA ALA A 47 -10.92 6.71 -6.59
C ALA A 47 -11.28 8.02 -7.30
N GLU A 48 -11.46 9.12 -6.55
CA GLU A 48 -11.71 10.46 -7.09
C GLU A 48 -10.46 11.03 -7.78
N ALA A 49 -9.27 10.87 -7.19
CA ALA A 49 -8.03 11.33 -7.79
C ALA A 49 -7.70 10.60 -9.10
N GLY A 50 -7.95 9.28 -9.17
CA GLY A 50 -7.91 8.50 -10.40
C GLY A 50 -6.61 8.67 -11.19
N ALA A 51 -6.71 9.19 -12.42
CA ALA A 51 -5.57 9.36 -13.32
C ALA A 51 -4.64 10.52 -12.94
N ASP A 52 -5.10 11.45 -12.11
CA ASP A 52 -4.33 12.62 -11.66
C ASP A 52 -3.54 12.36 -10.36
N LEU A 53 -3.62 11.13 -9.84
CA LEU A 53 -2.93 10.71 -8.62
C LEU A 53 -1.41 10.58 -8.88
N ASP A 54 -0.60 11.41 -8.20
CA ASP A 54 0.83 11.16 -8.07
C ASP A 54 1.03 10.12 -6.96
N TRP A 55 1.40 8.90 -7.34
CA TRP A 55 1.48 7.81 -6.38
C TRP A 55 2.57 8.04 -5.34
N VAL A 56 3.69 8.68 -5.71
CA VAL A 56 4.78 8.87 -4.76
C VAL A 56 4.44 10.00 -3.79
N GLU A 57 4.02 11.15 -4.30
CA GLU A 57 3.72 12.31 -3.45
C GLU A 57 2.41 12.17 -2.68
N ASN A 58 1.42 11.44 -3.20
CA ASN A 58 0.14 11.28 -2.52
C ASN A 58 0.06 10.01 -1.69
N VAL A 59 0.44 8.85 -2.25
CA VAL A 59 0.28 7.56 -1.55
C VAL A 59 1.47 7.26 -0.65
N CYS A 60 2.70 7.43 -1.13
CA CYS A 60 3.88 7.05 -0.34
C CYS A 60 4.12 7.98 0.84
N ASP A 61 3.98 9.30 0.66
CA ASP A 61 4.10 10.25 1.77
C ASP A 61 3.00 10.02 2.82
N PHE A 62 1.76 9.70 2.38
CA PHE A 62 0.67 9.34 3.29
C PHE A 62 0.97 8.06 4.08
N LEU A 63 1.43 6.99 3.41
CA LEU A 63 1.79 5.73 4.07
C LEU A 63 2.97 5.91 5.04
N SER A 64 3.96 6.73 4.68
CA SER A 64 5.07 7.07 5.56
C SER A 64 4.59 7.79 6.81
N ALA A 65 3.68 8.75 6.69
CA ALA A 65 3.09 9.44 7.84
C ALA A 65 2.24 8.49 8.72
N TYR A 66 1.39 7.66 8.10
CA TYR A 66 0.49 6.75 8.82
C TYR A 66 1.25 5.68 9.61
N TYR A 67 2.25 5.04 9.00
CA TYR A 67 3.02 3.97 9.65
C TYR A 67 4.29 4.44 10.36
N GLY A 68 4.64 5.73 10.25
CA GLY A 68 5.89 6.28 10.79
C GLY A 68 7.13 5.75 10.05
N LEU A 69 7.02 5.52 8.74
CA LEU A 69 8.17 5.13 7.91
C LEU A 69 9.02 6.36 7.58
N PRO A 70 10.33 6.17 7.27
CA PRO A 70 11.11 7.19 6.59
C PRO A 70 10.38 7.69 5.34
N ARG A 71 10.75 8.87 4.85
CA ARG A 71 10.22 9.34 3.56
C ARG A 71 10.73 8.43 2.44
N ARG A 72 9.86 8.04 1.50
CA ARG A 72 10.30 7.32 0.32
C ARG A 72 11.25 8.19 -0.52
N PRO A 73 12.40 7.67 -0.96
CA PRO A 73 13.29 8.42 -1.83
C PRO A 73 12.65 8.72 -3.18
N LEU A 74 12.74 9.97 -3.64
CA LEU A 74 12.38 10.37 -5.00
C LEU A 74 13.57 10.19 -5.95
N PHE A 75 14.79 10.38 -5.42
CA PHE A 75 16.03 10.25 -6.16
C PHE A 75 16.98 9.25 -5.50
N PRO A 76 17.88 8.61 -6.29
CA PRO A 76 18.94 7.78 -5.74
C PRO A 76 19.80 8.56 -4.72
N GLY A 77 19.99 8.00 -3.53
CA GLY A 77 20.76 8.62 -2.44
C GLY A 77 19.93 9.42 -1.44
N GLU A 78 18.61 9.54 -1.65
CA GLU A 78 17.68 10.04 -0.65
C GLU A 78 17.13 8.89 0.21
N GLY A 79 16.46 9.22 1.32
CA GLY A 79 15.58 8.26 2.02
C GLY A 79 16.28 7.01 2.56
N GLU A 80 17.40 7.17 3.28
CA GLU A 80 18.08 6.05 3.96
C GLU A 80 17.09 5.28 4.85
N GLY A 81 17.08 3.95 4.71
CA GLY A 81 16.29 3.05 5.55
C GLY A 81 14.82 2.87 5.14
N TRP A 82 14.32 3.53 4.10
CA TRP A 82 12.91 3.33 3.67
C TRP A 82 12.63 1.87 3.30
N GLU A 83 13.46 1.25 2.45
CA GLU A 83 13.25 -0.14 2.02
C GLU A 83 13.34 -1.13 3.19
N GLU A 84 14.23 -0.89 4.15
CA GLU A 84 14.35 -1.74 5.36
C GLU A 84 13.10 -1.62 6.23
N ALA A 85 12.63 -0.40 6.50
CA ALA A 85 11.41 -0.16 7.26
C ALA A 85 10.16 -0.71 6.55
N ALA A 86 10.09 -0.55 5.22
CA ALA A 86 9.02 -1.09 4.39
C ALA A 86 9.01 -2.63 4.42
N ALA A 87 10.17 -3.28 4.32
CA ALA A 87 10.27 -4.74 4.42
C ALA A 87 9.87 -5.26 5.82
N ALA A 88 10.26 -4.56 6.88
CA ALA A 88 9.85 -4.90 8.24
C ALA A 88 8.32 -4.75 8.44
N LEU A 89 7.74 -3.68 7.90
CA LEU A 89 6.29 -3.47 7.91
C LEU A 89 5.56 -4.56 7.12
N GLU A 90 6.03 -4.89 5.91
CA GLU A 90 5.49 -5.97 5.09
C GLU A 90 5.45 -7.29 5.86
N ALA A 91 6.57 -7.69 6.47
CA ALA A 91 6.65 -8.91 7.28
C ALA A 91 5.65 -8.89 8.45
N ARG A 92 5.51 -7.75 9.13
CA ARG A 92 4.54 -7.57 10.23
C ARG A 92 3.09 -7.72 9.76
N LEU A 93 2.74 -7.11 8.63
CA LEU A 93 1.38 -7.19 8.06
C LEU A 93 1.04 -8.61 7.58
N LYS A 94 2.01 -9.31 6.98
CA LYS A 94 1.87 -10.73 6.61
C LYS A 94 1.66 -11.61 7.83
N ALA A 95 2.47 -11.44 8.88
CA ALA A 95 2.32 -12.20 10.13
C ALA A 95 0.97 -11.94 10.83
N ALA A 96 0.40 -10.75 10.66
CA ALA A 96 -0.92 -10.38 11.18
C ALA A 96 -2.09 -10.87 10.31
N GLY A 97 -1.83 -11.49 9.14
CA GLY A 97 -2.87 -11.92 8.21
C GLY A 97 -3.60 -10.76 7.51
N LEU A 98 -2.97 -9.58 7.45
CA LEU A 98 -3.54 -8.38 6.82
C LEU A 98 -3.11 -8.21 5.36
N TRP A 99 -2.16 -9.03 4.90
CA TRP A 99 -1.68 -8.98 3.52
C TRP A 99 -2.72 -9.57 2.56
N PRO A 100 -3.12 -8.86 1.49
CA PRO A 100 -4.16 -9.35 0.60
C PRO A 100 -3.71 -10.59 -0.18
N SER A 101 -4.59 -11.59 -0.27
CA SER A 101 -4.41 -12.74 -1.16
C SER A 101 -4.37 -12.27 -2.62
N GLY A 102 -3.46 -12.82 -3.43
CA GLY A 102 -3.27 -12.40 -4.83
C GLY A 102 -2.30 -11.22 -5.04
N SER A 103 -1.57 -10.77 -4.02
CA SER A 103 -0.51 -9.74 -4.11
C SER A 103 0.78 -10.21 -4.81
N GLY A 104 0.75 -11.33 -5.52
CA GLY A 104 1.89 -11.85 -6.29
C GLY A 104 2.74 -12.94 -5.63
N GLU A 105 2.35 -13.45 -4.45
CA GLU A 105 3.07 -14.58 -3.80
C GLU A 105 2.64 -15.97 -4.29
N GLU A 106 1.62 -16.08 -5.16
CA GLU A 106 1.20 -17.34 -5.78
C GLU A 106 1.97 -17.58 -7.10
N GLY A 107 3.27 -17.88 -7.02
CA GLY A 107 4.02 -18.13 -8.25
C GLY A 107 5.54 -18.26 -8.17
N ARG A 108 6.10 -18.94 -7.17
CA ARG A 108 7.42 -19.56 -7.33
C ARG A 108 7.38 -21.01 -6.86
N PRO A 109 7.18 -21.99 -7.75
CA PRO A 109 7.59 -23.36 -7.45
C PRO A 109 9.12 -23.37 -7.28
N SER A 110 9.57 -23.93 -6.16
CA SER A 110 10.97 -24.32 -5.92
C SER A 110 11.45 -25.41 -6.87
#